data_AF-A0A2M7H1N2-F1
#
_entry.id   AF-A0A2M7H1N2-F1
#
_cell.length_a   1.000
_cell.length_b   1.000
_cell.length_c   1.000
_cell.angle_alpha   90.00
_cell.angle_beta   90.00
_cell.angle_gamma   90.00
#
_symmetry.space_group_name_H-M   'P 1'
#
loop_
_entity.id
_entity.type
_entity.pdbx_description
1 polymer ?
#
loop_
_entity_poly.entity_id
_entity_poly.type
_entity_poly.pdbx_seq_one_letter_code
_entity_poly.pdbx_strand_id
1 'polypeptide(L)'
;MSYLLYIFFGVLPSIIWLLFYLRRDVHPEPKSQVIKIFFYGALVTIPAFFLEKGVFATTTHPLFSDIFSPFLITIFNIFIGVALVEEILKYLVVRKKALRSAEFDEPIDALLYMIIAALGFAA
;
A
#
# COMPACT_ATOMS: atom_id res chain seq x y z
N MET A 1 0.61 -18.44 -23.27
CA MET A 1 1.00 -19.43 -22.24
C MET A 1 1.98 -18.86 -21.18
N SER A 2 2.09 -17.53 -21.01
CA SER A 2 3.06 -16.89 -20.09
C SER A 2 2.42 -16.07 -18.95
N TYR A 3 1.10 -15.83 -18.97
CA TYR A 3 0.43 -15.00 -17.96
C TYR A 3 0.55 -15.55 -16.53
N LEU A 4 0.51 -16.88 -16.36
CA LEU A 4 0.71 -17.50 -15.05
C LEU A 4 2.12 -17.21 -14.49
N LEU A 5 3.12 -17.16 -15.37
CA LEU A 5 4.49 -16.86 -15.00
C LEU A 5 4.63 -15.38 -14.57
N TYR A 6 3.94 -14.46 -15.23
CA TYR A 6 3.93 -13.04 -14.84
C TYR A 6 3.20 -12.80 -13.51
N ILE A 7 2.06 -13.46 -13.28
CA ILE A 7 1.37 -13.39 -11.99
C ILE A 7 2.27 -13.93 -10.88
N PHE A 8 2.92 -15.08 -11.14
CA PHE A 8 3.85 -15.66 -10.17
C PHE A 8 4.99 -14.69 -9.83
N PHE A 9 5.66 -14.12 -10.83
CA PHE A 9 6.76 -13.17 -10.59
C PHE A 9 6.30 -11.82 -10.03
N GLY A 10 5.05 -11.40 -10.25
CA GLY A 10 4.49 -10.19 -9.64
C GLY A 10 4.29 -10.33 -8.13
N VAL A 11 3.74 -11.46 -7.69
CA VAL A 11 3.39 -11.69 -6.28
C VAL A 11 4.58 -12.23 -5.46
N LEU A 12 5.50 -12.96 -6.11
CA LEU A 12 6.60 -13.66 -5.46
C LEU A 12 7.46 -12.76 -4.55
N PRO A 13 7.91 -11.55 -4.96
CA PRO A 13 8.70 -10.68 -4.10
C PRO A 13 7.97 -10.31 -2.81
N SER A 14 6.68 -9.98 -2.90
CA SER A 14 5.85 -9.61 -1.74
C SER A 14 5.75 -10.76 -0.74
N ILE A 15 5.58 -12.00 -1.22
CA ILE A 15 5.55 -13.20 -0.38
C ILE A 15 6.91 -13.51 0.24
N ILE A 16 8.00 -13.38 -0.53
CA ILE A 16 9.36 -13.62 -0.02
C ILE A 16 9.65 -12.68 1.16
N TRP A 17 9.40 -11.38 0.98
CA TRP A 17 9.62 -10.39 2.03
C TRP A 17 8.70 -10.60 3.22
N LEU A 18 7.42 -10.94 2.99
CA LEU A 18 6.48 -11.27 4.08
C LEU A 18 7.02 -12.40 4.94
N LEU A 19 7.43 -13.51 4.32
CA LEU A 19 7.98 -14.66 5.03
C LEU A 19 9.31 -14.34 5.72
N PHE A 20 10.13 -13.47 5.13
CA PHE A 20 11.37 -13.01 5.74
C PHE A 20 11.11 -12.25 7.04
N TYR A 21 10.21 -11.26 7.04
CA TYR A 21 9.93 -10.46 8.24
C TYR A 21 9.23 -11.27 9.33
N LEU A 22 8.25 -12.11 8.98
CA LEU A 22 7.57 -12.99 9.94
C LEU A 22 8.51 -14.01 10.60
N ARG A 23 9.62 -14.38 9.95
CA ARG A 23 10.65 -15.26 10.55
C ARG A 23 11.61 -14.52 11.47
N ARG A 24 11.71 -13.19 11.33
CA ARG A 24 12.60 -12.34 12.14
C ARG A 24 11.91 -11.81 13.39
N ASP A 25 10.59 -11.86 13.39
CA ASP A 25 9.76 -11.53 14.53
C ASP A 25 10.02 -12.51 15.69
N VAL A 26 10.25 -11.94 16.87
CA VAL A 26 10.52 -12.69 18.12
C VAL A 26 9.20 -13.15 18.75
N HIS A 27 8.12 -12.39 18.52
CA HIS A 27 6.79 -12.60 19.10
C HIS A 27 5.77 -12.80 17.97
N PRO A 28 5.67 -14.02 17.40
CA PRO A 28 5.00 -14.22 16.13
C PRO A 28 3.53 -13.82 16.12
N GLU A 29 3.20 -12.90 15.23
CA GLU A 29 1.84 -12.47 14.98
C GLU A 29 0.90 -13.61 14.54
N PRO A 30 -0.39 -13.59 14.95
CA PRO A 30 -1.36 -14.59 14.53
C PRO A 30 -1.52 -14.59 13.01
N LYS A 31 -1.41 -15.78 12.40
CA LYS A 31 -1.53 -15.96 10.94
C LYS A 31 -2.82 -15.35 10.37
N SER A 32 -3.91 -15.36 11.15
CA SER A 32 -5.18 -14.75 10.76
C SER A 32 -5.08 -13.23 10.62
N GLN A 33 -4.38 -12.53 11.52
CA GLN A 33 -4.17 -11.08 11.43
C GLN A 33 -3.24 -10.72 10.27
N VAL A 34 -2.15 -11.48 10.11
CA VAL A 34 -1.21 -11.30 8.99
C VAL A 34 -1.93 -11.38 7.64
N ILE A 35 -2.67 -12.47 7.40
CA ILE A 35 -3.42 -12.68 6.14
C ILE A 35 -4.46 -11.58 5.96
N LYS A 36 -5.17 -11.21 7.03
CA LYS A 36 -6.20 -10.16 7.00
C LYS A 36 -5.60 -8.82 6.59
N ILE A 37 -4.49 -8.39 7.20
CA ILE A 37 -3.87 -7.10 6.92
C ILE A 37 -3.25 -7.07 5.53
N PHE A 38 -2.59 -8.15 5.11
CA PHE A 38 -2.07 -8.30 3.75
C PHE A 38 -3.20 -8.14 2.73
N PHE A 39 -4.32 -8.85 2.93
CA PHE A 39 -5.47 -8.78 2.03
C PHE A 39 -6.14 -7.40 2.02
N TYR A 40 -6.26 -6.73 3.18
CA TYR A 40 -6.75 -5.35 3.20
C TYR A 40 -5.78 -4.36 2.55
N GLY A 41 -4.47 -4.61 2.60
CA GLY A 41 -3.46 -3.89 1.82
C GLY A 41 -3.70 -4.02 0.32
N ALA A 42 -3.92 -5.24 -0.17
CA ALA A 42 -4.27 -5.47 -1.57
C ALA A 42 -5.59 -4.79 -1.96
N LEU A 43 -6.62 -4.90 -1.12
CA LEU A 43 -7.93 -4.29 -1.40
C LEU A 43 -7.90 -2.76 -1.42
N VAL A 44 -6.99 -2.11 -0.69
CA VAL A 44 -6.93 -0.65 -0.64
C VAL A 44 -6.36 -0.03 -1.92
N THR A 45 -5.80 -0.84 -2.83
CA THR A 45 -5.45 -0.41 -4.20
C THR A 45 -6.66 0.05 -5.01
N ILE A 46 -7.84 -0.52 -4.76
CA ILE A 46 -9.08 -0.16 -5.46
C ILE A 46 -9.45 1.31 -5.20
N PRO A 47 -9.63 1.77 -3.94
CA PRO A 47 -9.86 3.19 -3.68
C PRO A 47 -8.66 4.07 -4.04
N ALA A 48 -7.41 3.57 -3.94
CA ALA A 48 -6.23 4.31 -4.37
C ALA A 48 -6.33 4.72 -5.85
N PHE A 49 -6.63 3.75 -6.72
CA PHE A 49 -6.81 3.98 -8.15
C PHE A 49 -7.85 5.07 -8.46
N PHE A 50 -9.00 5.06 -7.77
CA PHE A 50 -10.03 6.07 -8.00
C PHE A 50 -9.61 7.46 -7.52
N LEU A 51 -8.93 7.55 -6.36
CA LEU A 51 -8.44 8.81 -5.82
C LEU A 51 -7.34 9.40 -6.72
N GLU A 52 -6.36 8.60 -7.09
CA GLU A 52 -5.29 8.98 -8.01
C GLU A 52 -5.86 9.46 -9.34
N LYS A 53 -6.75 8.67 -9.96
CA LYS A 53 -7.41 9.07 -11.21
C LYS A 53 -8.13 10.40 -11.09
N GLY A 54 -8.74 10.67 -9.94
CA GLY A 54 -9.34 11.97 -9.63
C GLY A 54 -8.31 13.10 -9.62
N VAL A 55 -7.16 12.90 -8.98
CA VAL A 55 -6.05 13.89 -8.95
C VAL A 55 -5.45 14.11 -10.34
N PHE A 56 -5.26 13.05 -11.12
CA PHE A 56 -4.78 13.19 -12.50
C PHE A 56 -5.79 13.93 -13.37
N ALA A 57 -7.09 13.70 -13.19
CA ALA A 57 -8.14 14.40 -13.93
C ALA A 57 -8.18 15.91 -13.61
N THR A 58 -7.90 16.31 -12.38
CA THR A 58 -7.87 17.74 -12.02
C THR A 58 -6.61 18.43 -12.54
N THR A 59 -5.45 17.76 -12.50
CA THR A 59 -4.19 18.36 -12.95
C THR A 59 -4.04 18.41 -14.48
N THR A 60 -4.74 17.55 -15.21
CA THR A 60 -4.79 17.55 -16.68
C THR A 60 -5.87 18.47 -17.25
N HIS A 61 -6.74 19.02 -16.40
CA HIS A 61 -7.77 19.97 -16.83
C HIS A 61 -7.13 21.30 -17.28
N PRO A 62 -7.58 21.93 -18.40
CA PRO A 62 -6.98 23.15 -18.96
C PRO A 62 -6.78 24.27 -17.93
N LEU A 63 -7.79 24.47 -17.06
CA LEU A 63 -7.73 25.46 -15.98
C LEU A 63 -6.55 25.29 -15.01
N PHE A 64 -6.00 24.08 -14.86
CA PHE A 64 -4.84 23.82 -14.02
C PHE A 64 -3.56 23.70 -14.85
N SER A 65 -3.63 23.01 -15.99
CA SER A 65 -2.47 22.77 -16.85
C SER A 65 -1.91 24.02 -17.51
N ASP A 66 -2.75 25.03 -17.74
CA ASP A 66 -2.32 26.29 -18.37
C ASP A 66 -1.64 27.25 -17.38
N ILE A 67 -1.79 27.00 -16.07
CA ILE A 67 -1.22 27.82 -14.99
C ILE A 67 0.19 27.32 -14.60
N PHE A 68 0.41 26.01 -14.62
CA PHE A 68 1.63 25.39 -14.12
C PHE A 68 2.42 24.73 -15.25
N SER A 69 3.76 24.71 -15.11
CA SER A 69 4.59 23.99 -16.08
C SER A 69 4.33 22.47 -16.00
N PRO A 70 4.44 21.74 -17.12
CA PRO A 70 4.29 20.28 -17.13
C PRO A 70 5.20 19.55 -16.14
N PHE A 71 6.38 20.10 -15.88
CA PHE A 71 7.33 19.60 -14.90
C PHE A 71 6.78 19.68 -13.47
N LEU A 72 6.22 20.83 -13.07
CA LEU A 72 5.64 21.01 -11.74
C LEU A 72 4.40 20.13 -11.53
N ILE A 73 3.57 19.99 -12.57
CA ILE A 73 2.41 19.10 -12.54
C ILE A 73 2.84 17.64 -12.33
N THR A 74 3.91 17.21 -12.99
CA THR A 74 4.47 15.86 -12.83
C THR A 74 4.96 15.62 -11.41
N ILE A 75 5.71 16.56 -10.84
CA ILE A 75 6.16 16.47 -9.44
C ILE A 75 4.96 16.38 -8.50
N PHE A 76 3.97 17.25 -8.68
CA PHE A 76 2.76 17.24 -7.86
C PHE A 76 2.04 15.89 -7.93
N ASN A 77 1.85 15.34 -9.12
CA ASN A 77 1.18 14.07 -9.32
C ASN A 77 1.94 12.90 -8.67
N ILE A 78 3.27 12.87 -8.77
CA ILE A 78 4.07 11.79 -8.16
C ILE A 78 4.00 11.85 -6.63
N PHE A 79 4.25 13.01 -6.03
CA PHE A 79 4.36 13.11 -4.57
C PHE A 79 3.01 13.21 -3.86
N ILE A 80 2.10 14.04 -4.39
CA ILE A 80 0.80 14.32 -3.76
C ILE A 80 -0.29 13.43 -4.35
N GLY A 81 -0.27 13.20 -5.67
CA GLY A 81 -1.27 12.38 -6.34
C GLY A 81 -1.13 10.90 -6.01
N VAL A 82 0.08 10.35 -6.11
CA VAL A 82 0.36 8.92 -5.92
C VAL A 82 0.89 8.66 -4.52
N ALA A 83 2.14 9.06 -4.23
CA ALA A 83 2.83 8.63 -3.02
C ALA A 83 2.08 8.96 -1.71
N LEU A 84 1.53 10.18 -1.59
CA LEU A 84 0.75 10.55 -0.41
C LEU A 84 -0.55 9.75 -0.28
N VAL A 85 -1.26 9.53 -1.39
CA VAL A 85 -2.52 8.78 -1.39
C VAL A 85 -2.28 7.33 -1.00
N GLU A 86 -1.29 6.67 -1.60
CA GLU A 86 -0.93 5.29 -1.29
C GLU A 86 -0.56 5.14 0.19
N GLU A 87 0.27 6.03 0.74
CA GLU A 87 0.79 5.92 2.10
C GLU A 87 -0.30 6.17 3.14
N ILE A 88 -1.17 7.15 2.90
CA ILE A 88 -2.34 7.41 3.75
C ILE A 88 -3.26 6.18 3.75
N LEU A 89 -3.53 5.60 2.58
CA LEU A 89 -4.43 4.45 2.46
C LEU A 89 -3.88 3.20 3.15
N LYS A 90 -2.59 2.88 2.95
CA LYS A 90 -1.90 1.80 3.66
C LYS A 90 -1.92 2.03 5.18
N TYR A 91 -1.64 3.26 5.62
CA TYR A 91 -1.75 3.61 7.04
C TYR A 91 -3.19 3.43 7.57
N LEU A 92 -4.22 3.83 6.81
CA LEU A 92 -5.61 3.67 7.22
C LEU A 92 -6.02 2.20 7.38
N VAL A 93 -5.44 1.29 6.60
CA VAL A 93 -5.63 -0.15 6.78
C VAL A 93 -5.13 -0.57 8.17
N VAL A 94 -3.87 -0.26 8.50
CA VAL A 94 -3.25 -0.64 9.79
C VAL A 94 -3.96 0.05 10.96
N ARG A 95 -4.23 1.35 10.84
CA ARG A 95 -4.93 2.12 11.88
C ARG A 95 -6.29 1.53 12.24
N LYS A 96 -7.03 1.02 11.25
CA LYS A 96 -8.37 0.45 11.47
C LYS A 96 -8.36 -1.01 11.86
N LYS A 97 -7.38 -1.80 11.38
CA LYS A 97 -7.39 -3.27 11.50
C LYS A 97 -6.41 -3.82 12.53
N ALA A 98 -5.28 -3.15 12.75
CA ALA A 98 -4.19 -3.61 13.61
C ALA A 98 -4.11 -2.84 14.93
N LEU A 99 -4.08 -1.50 14.91
CA LEU A 99 -3.87 -0.67 16.12
C LEU A 99 -4.98 -0.77 17.19
N ARG A 100 -6.11 -1.39 16.85
CA ARG A 100 -7.23 -1.66 17.78
C ARG A 100 -7.36 -3.15 18.12
N SER A 101 -6.46 -3.97 17.62
CA SER A 101 -6.40 -5.41 17.88
C SER A 101 -5.87 -5.65 19.28
N ALA A 102 -6.33 -6.72 19.93
CA ALA A 102 -5.71 -7.21 21.16
C ALA A 102 -4.30 -7.76 20.92
N GLU A 103 -4.02 -8.12 19.66
CA GLU A 103 -2.72 -8.64 19.18
C GLU A 103 -1.70 -7.52 18.93
N PHE A 104 -2.04 -6.26 19.17
CA PHE A 104 -1.07 -5.17 19.12
C PHE A 104 -0.58 -4.93 20.55
N ASP A 105 0.47 -5.65 20.93
CA ASP A 105 1.02 -5.65 22.29
C ASP A 105 2.48 -5.16 22.36
N GLU A 106 3.16 -5.05 21.22
CA GLU A 106 4.52 -4.51 21.13
C GLU A 106 4.66 -3.29 20.19
N PRO A 107 5.60 -2.37 20.47
CA PRO A 107 5.87 -1.26 19.56
C PRO A 107 6.31 -1.69 18.17
N ILE A 108 6.95 -2.87 18.04
CA ILE A 108 7.47 -3.37 16.77
C ILE A 108 6.36 -3.87 15.83
N ASP A 109 5.23 -4.32 16.39
CA ASP A 109 4.04 -4.76 15.63
C ASP A 109 3.52 -3.66 14.71
N ALA A 110 3.66 -2.39 15.13
CA ALA A 110 3.26 -1.25 14.31
C ALA A 110 4.04 -1.26 12.99
N LEU A 111 5.36 -1.49 13.06
CA LEU A 111 6.22 -1.58 11.90
C LEU A 111 5.89 -2.83 11.08
N LEU A 112 5.72 -3.97 11.74
CA LEU A 112 5.44 -5.25 11.08
C LEU A 112 4.11 -5.20 10.32
N TYR A 113 3.04 -4.68 10.92
CA TYR A 113 1.74 -4.52 10.27
C TYR A 113 1.75 -3.49 9.14
N MET A 114 2.55 -2.42 9.24
CA MET A 114 2.76 -1.48 8.13
C MET A 114 3.48 -2.16 6.96
N ILE A 115 4.50 -2.98 7.23
CA ILE A 115 5.18 -3.78 6.21
C ILE A 115 4.20 -4.77 5.56
N ILE A 116 3.42 -5.50 6.36
CA ILE A 116 2.44 -6.47 5.86
C ILE A 116 1.40 -5.78 4.95
N ALA A 117 0.87 -4.62 5.36
CA ALA A 117 -0.08 -3.86 4.56
C ALA A 117 0.56 -3.36 3.24
N ALA A 118 1.81 -2.90 3.28
CA ALA A 118 2.54 -2.45 2.10
C ALA A 118 2.85 -3.59 1.12
N LEU A 119 3.25 -4.75 1.62
CA LEU A 119 3.48 -5.95 0.80
C LEU A 119 2.18 -6.45 0.15
N GLY A 120 1.06 -6.36 0.88
CA GLY A 120 -0.26 -6.63 0.34
C GLY A 120 -0.66 -5.65 -0.76
N PHE A 121 -0.42 -4.35 -0.57
CA PHE A 121 -0.68 -3.33 -1.57
C PHE A 121 0.13 -3.53 -2.86
N ALA A 122 1.38 -4.02 -2.72
CA ALA A 122 2.28 -4.24 -3.85
C ALA A 122 2.06 -5.56 -4.61
N ALA A 123 1.33 -6.52 -4.03
CA ALA A 123 1.09 -7.85 -4.59
C ALA A 123 -0.10 -7.89 -5.55
#